data_AF-J3HV65-F1
#
_entry.id   AF-J3HV65-F1
#
_cell.length_a   1.000
_cell.length_b   1.000
_cell.length_c   1.000
_cell.angle_alpha   90.00
_cell.angle_beta   90.00
_cell.angle_gamma   90.00
#
_symmetry.space_group_name_H-M   'P 1'
#
loop_
_entity.id
_entity.type
_entity.pdbx_description
1 polymer ?
#
loop_
_entity_poly.entity_id
_entity_poly.type
_entity_poly.pdbx_seq_one_letter_code
_entity_poly.pdbx_strand_id
1 'polypeptide(L)'
;MGCDAYAVGQCSFEHPRWISHQTGTAVPHKPVAVVEVDADKDTLGLIDTLATYDHLQNIFLISPGFSGVRRPLENQLFARGWRRHPASLAVSDYERMCDDALPRYAIYQRVPAPAASRWPVADLLKERNLHMDMLRESGPRADAHVARYALAASLVRPGDIVLDCACGLGYGAALIAAKTQASKIIGVDVDAGTVAYANANYGGQNVRFEVGDASALVHIPDASVDFIVSMETIEHVENWKAVAREFARVLKPDGRLIASVPDRWMDETGKDPNPYHYQVFDWNKLREGLAEDFVLEARYVQTAPGGFKWPQTPRQLRRVPLDSGVEGEWILVVASANPFARAEELRASFRHPAFADALSVSGAAVVDFGPYYDNPWLYRTLVQVGERVNDNAVLGRLAHWVAENARPGSADQGAALCVTGYRILERRQVKETGELIQRIESYCRIAEDTTNPHVRRWHISLAFLAGCLSELSGAPDDALKWFSLAARLDWRSFSPILATKTIAAAFHAARIALAADDEAGALSFFQMGFNTALEAARGNPGDFAGSIEAPIPFGLAELGEVMDMGSQCAVAIANLPLWRRAPSAFWPRVNTKRFGLLTWNQAIEQENAALRHQLRKASAR
;
A
#
# COMPACT_ATOMS: atom_id res chain seq x y z
N MET A 1 -3.51 -20.65 -11.46
CA MET A 1 -2.66 -21.74 -11.98
C MET A 1 -1.51 -21.10 -12.74
N GLY A 2 -0.28 -21.55 -12.49
CA GLY A 2 0.91 -21.25 -13.32
C GLY A 2 1.94 -20.32 -12.69
N CYS A 3 2.85 -20.88 -11.89
CA CYS A 3 4.24 -20.40 -11.77
C CYS A 3 4.92 -20.43 -13.15
N ASP A 4 5.93 -19.59 -13.37
CA ASP A 4 7.23 -20.06 -13.86
C ASP A 4 8.32 -18.98 -13.73
N ALA A 5 9.50 -19.48 -13.34
CA ALA A 5 10.72 -18.74 -13.07
C ALA A 5 11.54 -18.54 -14.35
N TYR A 6 12.28 -17.44 -14.45
CA TYR A 6 13.53 -17.40 -15.22
C TYR A 6 14.58 -16.55 -14.50
N ALA A 7 15.66 -17.22 -14.11
CA ALA A 7 16.97 -16.64 -13.86
C ALA A 7 17.77 -16.62 -15.18
N VAL A 8 18.69 -15.66 -15.27
CA VAL A 8 20.05 -15.70 -15.87
C VAL A 8 20.32 -14.42 -16.66
N GLY A 9 21.44 -13.77 -16.33
CA GLY A 9 22.04 -12.72 -17.15
C GLY A 9 23.08 -11.92 -16.39
N GLN A 10 24.29 -12.47 -16.25
CA GLN A 10 25.48 -11.74 -15.80
C GLN A 10 25.70 -10.51 -16.70
N CYS A 11 25.86 -9.33 -16.12
CA CYS A 11 26.48 -8.19 -16.78
C CYS A 11 27.76 -7.84 -16.03
N SER A 12 28.89 -8.19 -16.65
CA SER A 12 30.18 -7.58 -16.40
C SER A 12 30.13 -6.11 -16.83
N PHE A 13 30.38 -5.19 -15.91
CA PHE A 13 30.57 -3.77 -16.24
C PHE A 13 32.06 -3.45 -16.24
N GLU A 14 32.52 -2.84 -17.35
CA GLU A 14 33.85 -2.28 -17.51
C GLU A 14 34.04 -1.00 -16.66
N HIS A 15 35.31 -0.73 -16.30
CA HIS A 15 35.92 0.37 -15.55
C HIS A 15 35.34 1.81 -15.74
N PRO A 16 35.63 2.75 -14.80
CA PRO A 16 34.83 3.94 -14.54
C PRO A 16 34.84 4.96 -15.69
N ARG A 17 33.65 5.28 -16.20
CA ARG A 17 33.44 6.43 -17.10
C ARG A 17 33.03 7.65 -16.29
N TRP A 18 33.77 8.75 -16.44
CA TRP A 18 33.32 10.08 -16.09
C TRP A 18 32.10 10.41 -16.96
N ILE A 19 30.91 10.53 -16.36
CA ILE A 19 29.71 10.95 -17.09
C ILE A 19 29.70 12.48 -17.12
N SER A 20 30.11 13.06 -18.25
CA SER A 20 29.84 14.46 -18.60
C SER A 20 28.80 14.52 -19.71
N HIS A 21 27.60 15.02 -19.43
CA HIS A 21 26.65 15.44 -20.47
C HIS A 21 26.48 16.96 -20.40
N GLN A 22 26.80 17.64 -21.51
CA GLN A 22 26.36 19.00 -21.80
C GLN A 22 25.08 18.92 -22.64
N THR A 23 23.91 19.19 -22.04
CA THR A 23 22.73 19.69 -22.75
C THR A 23 21.92 20.58 -21.82
N GLY A 24 21.32 21.64 -22.38
CA GLY A 24 20.85 22.82 -21.69
C GLY A 24 19.62 22.58 -20.82
N THR A 25 19.86 22.43 -19.52
CA THR A 25 19.24 23.11 -18.37
C THR A 25 20.08 22.62 -17.19
N ALA A 26 20.98 23.45 -16.67
CA ALA A 26 21.96 23.01 -15.68
C ALA A 26 21.27 22.67 -14.35
N VAL A 27 20.82 21.43 -14.20
CA VAL A 27 20.82 20.79 -12.88
C VAL A 27 22.30 20.61 -12.55
N PRO A 28 22.85 21.24 -11.50
CA PRO A 28 24.25 21.06 -11.17
C PRO A 28 24.46 19.59 -10.80
N HIS A 29 25.02 18.80 -11.73
CA HIS A 29 25.44 17.44 -11.46
C HIS A 29 26.57 17.51 -10.43
N LYS A 30 26.22 17.29 -9.16
CA LYS A 30 27.18 17.23 -8.07
C LYS A 30 28.14 16.06 -8.35
N PRO A 31 29.46 16.24 -8.21
CA PRO A 31 30.40 15.20 -8.56
C PRO A 31 30.28 14.02 -7.57
N VAL A 32 30.32 12.79 -8.11
CA VAL A 32 30.14 11.52 -7.39
C VAL A 32 31.33 10.61 -7.69
N ALA A 33 31.86 9.92 -6.68
CA ALA A 33 32.80 8.82 -6.86
C ALA A 33 32.09 7.48 -6.72
N VAL A 34 32.41 6.53 -7.60
CA VAL A 34 32.05 5.12 -7.46
C VAL A 34 33.32 4.37 -7.08
N VAL A 35 33.33 3.73 -5.92
CA VAL A 35 34.49 3.02 -5.37
C VAL A 35 34.11 1.56 -5.18
N GLU A 36 34.79 0.68 -5.90
CA GLU A 36 34.73 -0.75 -5.65
C GLU A 36 35.63 -1.11 -4.46
N VAL A 37 35.04 -1.74 -3.45
CA VAL A 37 35.75 -2.16 -2.25
C VAL A 37 36.45 -3.48 -2.55
N ASP A 38 37.77 -3.43 -2.61
CA ASP A 38 38.65 -4.59 -2.78
C ASP A 38 38.67 -5.46 -1.51
N ALA A 39 38.64 -6.78 -1.68
CA ALA A 39 38.72 -7.77 -0.59
C ALA A 39 40.05 -7.76 0.13
N ASP A 40 41.11 -7.41 -0.61
CA ASP A 40 42.48 -7.49 -0.12
C ASP A 40 42.90 -6.20 0.62
N LYS A 41 42.06 -5.15 0.60
CA LYS A 41 42.30 -3.92 1.35
C LYS A 41 41.78 -4.05 2.78
N ASP A 42 42.65 -3.75 3.74
CA ASP A 42 42.23 -3.56 5.13
C ASP A 42 41.38 -2.29 5.31
N THR A 43 40.73 -2.18 6.47
CA THR A 43 39.82 -1.04 6.74
C THR A 43 40.53 0.31 6.68
N LEU A 44 41.80 0.38 7.08
CA LEU A 44 42.61 1.60 7.05
C LEU A 44 42.92 2.05 5.61
N GLY A 45 43.34 1.13 4.74
CA GLY A 45 43.59 1.42 3.33
C GLY A 45 42.34 1.87 2.58
N LEU A 46 41.16 1.37 2.96
CA LEU A 46 39.88 1.89 2.45
C LEU A 46 39.62 3.32 2.93
N ILE A 47 39.81 3.61 4.23
CA ILE A 47 39.62 4.96 4.80
C ILE A 47 40.55 6.00 4.14
N ASP A 48 41.80 5.64 3.87
CA ASP A 48 42.76 6.52 3.20
C ASP A 48 42.38 6.76 1.74
N THR A 49 41.92 5.71 1.05
CA THR A 49 41.36 5.83 -0.31
C THR A 49 40.19 6.82 -0.31
N LEU A 50 39.28 6.72 0.67
CA LEU A 50 38.10 7.59 0.73
C LEU A 50 38.41 9.04 1.10
N ALA A 51 39.51 9.30 1.81
CA ALA A 51 39.97 10.65 2.12
C ALA A 51 40.24 11.48 0.85
N THR A 52 40.69 10.83 -0.24
CA THR A 52 40.97 11.51 -1.51
C THR A 52 39.71 12.10 -2.16
N TYR A 53 38.52 11.61 -1.78
CA TYR A 53 37.22 12.05 -2.28
C TYR A 53 36.52 13.07 -1.39
N ASP A 54 37.21 13.63 -0.38
CA ASP A 54 36.63 14.59 0.56
C ASP A 54 36.11 15.88 -0.10
N HIS A 55 36.56 16.20 -1.30
CA HIS A 55 36.07 17.32 -2.11
C HIS A 55 34.73 17.05 -2.82
N LEU A 56 34.25 15.79 -2.82
CA LEU A 56 33.02 15.37 -3.46
C LEU A 56 31.80 15.52 -2.54
N GLN A 57 30.61 15.50 -3.15
CA GLN A 57 29.34 15.59 -2.43
C GLN A 57 28.79 14.22 -2.04
N ASN A 58 29.00 13.20 -2.89
CA ASN A 58 28.54 11.84 -2.66
C ASN A 58 29.63 10.84 -3.01
N ILE A 59 29.64 9.72 -2.27
CA ILE A 59 30.44 8.54 -2.58
C ILE A 59 29.51 7.33 -2.62
N PHE A 60 29.66 6.51 -3.66
CA PHE A 60 28.97 5.25 -3.84
C PHE A 60 29.97 4.11 -3.70
N LEU A 61 29.78 3.27 -2.68
CA LEU A 61 30.59 2.09 -2.44
C LEU A 61 29.89 0.86 -3.00
N ILE A 62 30.62 0.07 -3.78
CA ILE A 62 30.22 -1.28 -4.21
C ILE A 62 31.06 -2.27 -3.43
N SER A 63 30.43 -3.08 -2.60
CA SER A 63 31.12 -4.08 -1.77
C SER A 63 30.59 -5.48 -2.08
N PRO A 64 31.45 -6.51 -2.09
CA PRO A 64 30.99 -7.90 -2.12
C PRO A 64 30.44 -8.38 -0.76
N GLY A 65 30.39 -7.53 0.28
CA GLY A 65 29.72 -7.83 1.54
C GLY A 65 30.64 -8.27 2.68
N PHE A 66 31.79 -7.60 2.87
CA PHE A 66 32.73 -7.92 3.95
C PHE A 66 32.16 -7.60 5.34
N SER A 67 32.29 -8.56 6.27
CA SER A 67 31.95 -8.38 7.69
C SER A 67 33.02 -7.58 8.45
N GLY A 68 32.63 -6.92 9.53
CA GLY A 68 33.53 -6.22 10.46
C GLY A 68 34.11 -4.88 9.99
N VAL A 69 33.95 -4.51 8.71
CA VAL A 69 34.57 -3.30 8.13
C VAL A 69 33.69 -2.05 8.30
N ARG A 70 32.36 -2.19 8.38
CA ARG A 70 31.45 -1.05 8.27
C ARG A 70 31.55 -0.06 9.42
N ARG A 71 31.55 -0.53 10.67
CA ARG A 71 31.50 0.38 11.84
C ARG A 71 32.75 1.26 11.96
N PRO A 72 33.99 0.74 11.87
CA PRO A 72 35.18 1.61 11.90
C PRO A 72 35.22 2.58 10.71
N LEU A 73 34.81 2.13 9.53
CA LEU A 73 34.70 2.96 8.33
C LEU A 73 33.73 4.13 8.53
N GLU A 74 32.51 3.84 8.95
CA GLU A 74 31.47 4.84 9.21
C GLU A 74 31.90 5.85 10.27
N ASN A 75 32.52 5.39 11.36
CA ASN A 75 33.04 6.30 12.40
C ASN A 75 34.03 7.33 11.85
N GLN A 76 34.94 6.90 10.97
CA GLN A 76 35.92 7.78 10.33
C GLN A 76 35.26 8.73 9.32
N LEU A 77 34.32 8.22 8.51
CA LEU A 77 33.56 9.05 7.57
C LEU A 77 32.74 10.11 8.31
N PHE A 78 32.02 9.75 9.37
CA PHE A 78 31.19 10.67 10.13
C PHE A 78 32.01 11.74 10.85
N ALA A 79 33.18 11.38 11.40
CA ALA A 79 34.13 12.33 11.97
C ALA A 79 34.63 13.35 10.95
N ARG A 80 34.72 12.98 9.67
CA ARG A 80 35.12 13.86 8.57
C ARG A 80 33.97 14.65 7.96
N GLY A 81 32.74 14.54 8.48
CA GLY A 81 31.58 15.30 7.98
C GLY A 81 30.78 14.61 6.88
N TRP A 82 30.91 13.30 6.75
CA TRP A 82 30.00 12.47 5.94
C TRP A 82 28.80 12.00 6.77
N ARG A 83 27.75 11.55 6.10
CA ARG A 83 26.61 10.81 6.66
C ARG A 83 26.16 9.74 5.67
N ARG A 84 25.44 8.73 6.14
CA ARG A 84 24.70 7.83 5.27
C ARG A 84 23.71 8.64 4.43
N HIS A 85 23.63 8.33 3.14
CA HIS A 85 22.61 8.93 2.30
C HIS A 85 21.23 8.37 2.70
N PRO A 86 20.16 9.17 2.81
CA PRO A 86 18.84 8.69 3.22
C PRO A 86 18.29 7.54 2.35
N ALA A 87 18.70 7.47 1.08
CA ALA A 87 18.34 6.36 0.19
C ALA A 87 19.15 5.06 0.41
N SER A 88 20.24 5.07 1.18
CA SER A 88 21.27 4.00 1.11
C SER A 88 20.85 2.66 1.71
N LEU A 89 19.87 2.62 2.61
CA LEU A 89 19.49 1.40 3.33
C LEU A 89 18.07 0.97 3.02
N ALA A 90 17.90 -0.29 2.62
CA ALA A 90 16.60 -0.91 2.49
C ALA A 90 16.26 -1.72 3.75
N VAL A 91 14.97 -2.02 3.95
CA VAL A 91 14.51 -2.89 5.05
C VAL A 91 15.21 -4.25 5.02
N SER A 92 15.41 -4.81 3.82
CA SER A 92 16.07 -6.10 3.60
C SER A 92 17.55 -6.15 4.01
N ASP A 93 18.19 -4.99 4.18
CA ASP A 93 19.59 -4.94 4.58
C ASP A 93 19.74 -5.10 6.09
N TYR A 94 18.70 -4.80 6.88
CA TYR A 94 18.77 -4.75 8.34
C TYR A 94 19.31 -6.03 8.97
N GLU A 95 18.74 -7.18 8.59
CA GLU A 95 19.12 -8.49 9.13
C GLU A 95 20.48 -8.96 8.61
N ARG A 96 20.90 -8.50 7.42
CA ARG A 96 22.19 -8.83 6.82
C ARG A 96 23.37 -8.10 7.47
N MET A 97 23.10 -7.04 8.22
CA MET A 97 24.14 -6.25 8.87
C MET A 97 24.54 -6.77 10.27
N CYS A 98 24.12 -7.98 10.68
CA CYS A 98 24.41 -8.53 12.01
C CYS A 98 25.92 -8.50 12.36
N ASP A 99 26.79 -8.79 11.39
CA ASP A 99 28.25 -8.86 11.59
C ASP A 99 28.98 -7.56 11.17
N ASP A 100 28.31 -6.41 11.28
CA ASP A 100 28.80 -5.12 10.77
C ASP A 100 29.27 -5.20 9.30
N ALA A 101 28.55 -6.00 8.51
CA ALA A 101 28.82 -6.13 7.09
C ALA A 101 28.47 -4.84 6.34
N LEU A 102 29.32 -4.44 5.40
CA LEU A 102 28.99 -3.35 4.49
C LEU A 102 27.94 -3.87 3.48
N PRO A 103 26.80 -3.18 3.29
CA PRO A 103 25.83 -3.58 2.26
C PRO A 103 26.48 -3.60 0.87
N ARG A 104 25.89 -4.39 -0.03
CA ARG A 104 26.38 -4.49 -1.42
C ARG A 104 26.55 -3.13 -2.08
N TYR A 105 25.62 -2.22 -1.78
CA TYR A 105 25.66 -0.83 -2.19
C TYR A 105 25.50 0.05 -0.96
N ALA A 106 26.48 0.92 -0.71
CA ALA A 106 26.41 1.91 0.36
C ALA A 106 26.65 3.30 -0.23
N ILE A 107 25.85 4.28 0.18
CA ILE A 107 25.94 5.64 -0.33
C ILE A 107 26.17 6.56 0.85
N TYR A 108 27.19 7.40 0.75
CA TYR A 108 27.51 8.43 1.72
C TYR A 108 27.44 9.79 1.06
N GLN A 109 26.99 10.78 1.82
CA GLN A 109 26.90 12.17 1.35
C GLN A 109 27.51 13.13 2.36
N ARG A 110 27.98 14.28 1.88
CA ARG A 110 28.44 15.36 2.74
C ARG A 110 27.28 15.96 3.53
N VAL A 111 27.53 16.22 4.81
CA VAL A 111 26.67 17.09 5.61
C VAL A 111 26.82 18.53 5.07
N PRO A 112 25.73 19.30 4.88
CA PRO A 112 25.83 20.68 4.41
C PRO A 112 26.79 21.51 5.28
N ALA A 113 27.69 22.29 4.68
CA ALA A 113 28.74 22.99 5.42
C ALA A 113 28.21 23.87 6.59
N PRO A 114 27.12 24.67 6.42
CA PRO A 114 26.56 25.43 7.53
C PRO A 114 26.08 24.55 8.69
N ALA A 115 25.50 23.39 8.37
CA ALA A 115 25.04 22.43 9.36
C ALA A 115 26.19 21.69 10.04
N ALA A 116 27.22 21.30 9.29
CA ALA A 116 28.41 20.62 9.80
C ALA A 116 29.19 21.51 10.79
N SER A 117 29.28 22.81 10.52
CA SER A 117 29.92 23.78 11.42
C SER A 117 29.11 24.07 12.68
N ARG A 118 27.78 24.18 12.56
CA ARG A 118 26.90 24.50 13.69
C ARG A 118 26.60 23.29 14.59
N TRP A 119 26.55 22.09 14.02
CA TRP A 119 26.27 20.84 14.73
C TRP A 119 27.29 19.75 14.34
N PRO A 120 28.53 19.86 14.85
CA PRO A 120 29.54 18.84 14.64
C PRO A 120 29.11 17.52 15.28
N VAL A 121 29.54 16.39 14.72
CA VAL A 121 29.11 15.06 15.20
C VAL A 121 29.51 14.82 16.66
N ALA A 122 30.62 15.40 17.10
CA ALA A 122 31.09 15.30 18.48
C ALA A 122 30.11 15.90 19.49
N ASP A 123 29.36 16.94 19.12
CA ASP A 123 28.35 17.53 20.01
C ASP A 123 27.08 16.69 20.03
N LEU A 124 26.65 16.17 18.87
CA LEU A 124 25.54 15.21 18.81
C LEU A 124 25.80 13.97 19.68
N LEU A 125 27.04 13.47 19.69
CA LEU A 125 27.42 12.31 20.51
C LEU A 125 27.35 12.59 22.02
N LYS A 126 27.49 13.85 22.47
CA LYS A 126 27.31 14.22 23.88
C LYS A 126 25.84 14.16 24.29
N GLU A 127 24.95 14.49 23.36
CA GLU A 127 23.49 14.49 23.55
C GLU A 127 22.82 13.22 23.00
N ARG A 128 23.58 12.17 22.70
CA ARG A 128 23.10 10.98 21.97
C ARG A 128 21.86 10.30 22.57
N ASN A 129 21.65 10.45 23.88
CA ASN A 129 20.52 9.85 24.60
C ASN A 129 19.24 10.71 24.52
N LEU A 130 19.34 11.93 23.98
CA LEU A 130 18.26 12.88 23.79
C LEU A 130 18.01 13.10 22.29
N HIS A 131 19.05 13.46 21.53
CA HIS A 131 18.95 13.78 20.11
C HIS A 131 20.16 13.21 19.36
N MET A 132 19.94 12.30 18.41
CA MET A 132 20.99 11.79 17.52
C MET A 132 20.49 11.64 16.08
N ASP A 133 21.34 12.01 15.13
CA ASP A 133 21.08 11.81 13.71
C ASP A 133 21.55 10.41 13.36
N MET A 134 20.61 9.47 13.22
CA MET A 134 20.94 8.07 13.01
C MET A 134 21.66 7.82 11.68
N LEU A 135 21.66 8.75 10.72
CA LEU A 135 22.49 8.67 9.52
C LEU A 135 23.96 9.04 9.78
N ARG A 136 24.28 9.56 10.97
CA ARG A 136 25.61 9.95 11.46
C ARG A 136 26.05 9.14 12.69
N GLU A 137 25.29 8.10 13.05
CA GLU A 137 25.64 7.14 14.10
C GLU A 137 25.87 5.76 13.46
N SER A 138 26.89 5.05 13.91
CA SER A 138 27.16 3.68 13.46
C SER A 138 26.65 2.67 14.48
N GLY A 139 26.28 1.48 13.99
CA GLY A 139 25.96 0.34 14.84
C GLY A 139 24.47 -0.02 14.93
N PRO A 140 24.18 -1.12 15.65
CA PRO A 140 22.94 -1.87 15.53
C PRO A 140 21.68 -1.11 15.92
N ARG A 141 21.77 -0.19 16.90
CA ARG A 141 20.63 0.57 17.42
C ARG A 141 20.22 1.70 16.45
N ALA A 142 21.21 2.42 15.92
CA ALA A 142 20.98 3.39 14.85
C ALA A 142 20.42 2.71 13.59
N ASP A 143 20.96 1.54 13.24
CA ASP A 143 20.45 0.75 12.11
C ASP A 143 19.02 0.26 12.34
N ALA A 144 18.66 -0.09 13.58
CA ALA A 144 17.30 -0.48 13.94
C ALA A 144 16.33 0.66 13.64
N HIS A 145 16.66 1.87 14.10
CA HIS A 145 15.82 3.05 13.90
C HIS A 145 15.68 3.43 12.42
N VAL A 146 16.77 3.35 11.64
CA VAL A 146 16.73 3.57 10.18
C VAL A 146 15.86 2.52 9.48
N ALA A 147 15.92 1.25 9.92
CA ALA A 147 15.09 0.19 9.36
C ALA A 147 13.59 0.41 9.62
N ARG A 148 13.18 1.01 10.75
CA ARG A 148 11.77 1.35 11.01
C ARG A 148 11.27 2.42 10.04
N TYR A 149 12.07 3.46 9.79
CA TYR A 149 11.73 4.46 8.76
C TYR A 149 11.74 3.87 7.35
N ALA A 150 12.63 2.92 7.05
CA ALA A 150 12.61 2.21 5.76
C ALA A 150 11.33 1.37 5.60
N LEU A 151 10.83 0.75 6.67
CA LEU A 151 9.54 0.08 6.68
C LEU A 151 8.41 1.08 6.46
N ALA A 152 8.41 2.21 7.19
CA ALA A 152 7.44 3.29 7.00
C ALA A 152 7.41 3.78 5.53
N ALA A 153 8.58 4.03 4.93
CA ALA A 153 8.69 4.47 3.55
C ALA A 153 8.09 3.46 2.55
N SER A 154 8.21 2.15 2.82
CA SER A 154 7.60 1.11 1.97
C SER A 154 6.07 1.09 1.99
N LEU A 155 5.45 1.78 2.96
CA LEU A 155 4.01 1.88 3.11
C LEU A 155 3.42 3.15 2.48
N VAL A 156 4.24 4.17 2.19
CA VAL A 156 3.80 5.45 1.60
C VAL A 156 3.36 5.25 0.16
N ARG A 157 2.16 5.73 -0.19
CA ARG A 157 1.64 5.71 -1.57
C ARG A 157 2.15 6.93 -2.35
N PRO A 158 2.29 6.84 -3.68
CA PRO A 158 2.59 8.00 -4.51
C PRO A 158 1.58 9.13 -4.27
N GLY A 159 2.06 10.36 -4.08
CA GLY A 159 1.23 11.52 -3.83
C GLY A 159 0.83 11.76 -2.36
N ASP A 160 1.10 10.83 -1.45
CA ASP A 160 0.75 10.98 -0.03
C ASP A 160 1.36 12.26 0.58
N ILE A 161 0.59 12.92 1.44
CA ILE A 161 1.07 13.91 2.39
C ILE A 161 1.45 13.18 3.68
N VAL A 162 2.74 13.20 4.01
CA VAL A 162 3.29 12.48 5.17
C VAL A 162 3.55 13.45 6.33
N LEU A 163 3.16 13.06 7.54
CA LEU A 163 3.54 13.70 8.79
C LEU A 163 4.51 12.78 9.55
N ASP A 164 5.72 13.26 9.79
CA ASP A 164 6.70 12.64 10.70
C ASP A 164 6.58 13.35 12.05
N CYS A 165 5.83 12.77 12.99
CA CYS A 165 5.52 13.37 14.29
C CYS A 165 6.50 12.88 15.37
N ALA A 166 7.10 13.84 16.08
CA ALA A 166 8.36 13.70 16.82
C ALA A 166 9.52 13.28 15.90
N CYS A 167 9.74 14.10 14.86
CA CYS A 167 10.73 13.81 13.81
C CYS A 167 12.19 13.93 14.26
N GLY A 168 12.44 14.49 15.46
CA GLY A 168 13.76 14.76 16.00
C GLY A 168 14.62 15.54 15.01
N LEU A 169 15.81 15.03 14.72
CA LEU A 169 16.78 15.65 13.81
C LEU A 169 16.45 15.48 12.31
N GLY A 170 15.27 14.94 11.96
CA GLY A 170 14.69 14.99 10.62
C GLY A 170 15.21 13.96 9.61
N TYR A 171 16.07 13.04 10.02
CA TYR A 171 16.62 12.01 9.12
C TYR A 171 15.56 11.01 8.63
N GLY A 172 14.50 10.78 9.41
CA GLY A 172 13.36 9.93 9.06
C GLY A 172 12.58 10.47 7.87
N ALA A 173 12.07 11.70 8.00
CA ALA A 173 11.49 12.47 6.91
C ALA A 173 12.38 12.50 5.65
N ALA A 174 13.68 12.71 5.79
CA ALA A 174 14.62 12.70 4.65
C ALA A 174 14.71 11.33 3.96
N LEU A 175 14.66 10.24 4.73
CA LEU A 175 14.65 8.88 4.22
C LEU A 175 13.37 8.60 3.44
N ILE A 176 12.22 9.01 3.98
CA ILE A 176 10.93 8.89 3.31
C ILE A 176 10.95 9.70 2.00
N ALA A 177 11.45 10.94 2.03
CA ALA A 177 11.58 11.79 0.85
C ALA A 177 12.42 11.14 -0.27
N ALA A 178 13.53 10.50 0.12
CA ALA A 178 14.46 9.91 -0.83
C ALA A 178 13.98 8.58 -1.43
N LYS A 179 12.99 7.92 -0.82
CA LYS A 179 12.53 6.58 -1.20
C LYS A 179 11.12 6.53 -1.78
N THR A 180 10.39 7.64 -1.73
CA THR A 180 8.97 7.67 -2.06
C THR A 180 8.66 8.81 -3.03
N GLN A 181 7.45 8.78 -3.57
CA GLN A 181 6.89 9.88 -4.36
C GLN A 181 5.87 10.68 -3.54
N ALA A 182 6.11 10.83 -2.23
CA ALA A 182 5.29 11.68 -1.37
C ALA A 182 5.24 13.11 -1.93
N SER A 183 4.04 13.68 -2.00
CA SER A 183 3.86 15.05 -2.50
C SER A 183 4.43 16.08 -1.52
N LYS A 184 4.34 15.79 -0.22
CA LYS A 184 4.77 16.66 0.86
C LYS A 184 5.09 15.85 2.11
N ILE A 185 6.13 16.25 2.83
CA ILE A 185 6.53 15.67 4.11
C ILE A 185 6.67 16.81 5.13
N ILE A 186 5.99 16.67 6.25
CA ILE A 186 5.97 17.63 7.35
C ILE A 186 6.58 16.91 8.56
N GLY A 187 7.72 17.38 9.05
CA GLY A 187 8.27 16.93 10.33
C GLY A 187 7.82 17.87 11.44
N VAL A 188 7.35 17.31 12.55
CA VAL A 188 6.99 18.07 13.75
C VAL A 188 7.79 17.55 14.93
N ASP A 189 8.41 18.44 15.68
CA ASP A 189 9.06 18.12 16.95
C ASP A 189 8.87 19.26 17.96
N VAL A 190 8.87 18.93 19.25
CA VAL A 190 8.65 19.94 20.30
C VAL A 190 9.89 20.79 20.55
N ASP A 191 11.09 20.27 20.26
CA ASP A 191 12.33 20.99 20.48
C ASP A 191 12.70 21.91 19.29
N ALA A 192 12.83 23.20 19.56
CA ALA A 192 13.18 24.17 18.52
C ALA A 192 14.62 23.98 17.99
N GLY A 193 15.52 23.41 18.81
CA GLY A 193 16.89 23.10 18.41
C GLY A 193 16.96 21.98 17.38
N THR A 194 16.22 20.89 17.60
CA THR A 194 16.12 19.76 16.67
C THR A 194 15.48 20.19 15.35
N VAL A 195 14.41 20.98 15.39
CA VAL A 195 13.76 21.52 14.19
C VAL A 195 14.71 22.44 13.40
N ALA A 196 15.51 23.26 14.08
CA ALA A 196 16.52 24.09 13.43
C ALA A 196 17.61 23.23 12.74
N TYR A 197 18.06 22.15 13.40
CA TYR A 197 18.96 21.17 12.79
C TYR A 197 18.34 20.52 11.55
N ALA A 198 17.10 20.03 11.68
CA ALA A 198 16.39 19.30 10.64
C ALA A 198 16.21 20.17 9.39
N ASN A 199 15.75 21.41 9.56
CA ASN A 199 15.63 22.37 8.45
C ASN A 199 16.98 22.64 7.76
N ALA A 200 18.07 22.79 8.52
CA ALA A 200 19.39 23.06 7.95
C ALA A 200 20.00 21.85 7.21
N ASN A 201 19.64 20.63 7.61
CA ASN A 201 20.23 19.39 7.10
C ASN A 201 19.40 18.68 6.02
N TYR A 202 18.08 18.82 6.09
CA TYR A 202 17.12 18.00 5.37
C TYR A 202 15.92 18.79 4.82
N GLY A 203 15.78 20.07 5.18
CA GLY A 203 14.76 20.95 4.62
C GLY A 203 14.94 21.15 3.12
N GLY A 204 13.83 21.15 2.38
CA GLY A 204 13.86 21.23 0.92
C GLY A 204 12.50 21.56 0.31
N GLN A 205 12.34 21.33 -1.00
CA GLN A 205 11.14 21.73 -1.74
C GLN A 205 9.86 21.04 -1.24
N ASN A 206 9.94 19.74 -0.88
CA ASN A 206 8.81 18.94 -0.42
C ASN A 206 8.96 18.43 1.03
N VAL A 207 9.99 18.87 1.77
CA VAL A 207 10.22 18.50 3.17
C VAL A 207 10.38 19.77 4.01
N ARG A 208 9.57 19.91 5.05
CA ARG A 208 9.63 21.03 5.99
C ARG A 208 9.54 20.54 7.43
N PHE A 209 10.17 21.26 8.35
CA PHE A 209 10.14 20.94 9.77
C PHE A 209 9.59 22.12 10.56
N GLU A 210 8.65 21.85 11.47
CA GLU A 210 7.92 22.85 12.25
C GLU A 210 7.96 22.46 13.74
N VAL A 211 8.01 23.47 14.61
CA VAL A 211 7.93 23.24 16.06
C VAL A 211 6.47 22.99 16.43
N GLY A 212 6.19 21.92 17.18
CA GLY A 212 4.83 21.59 17.60
C GLY A 212 4.77 20.45 18.61
N ASP A 213 3.68 20.43 19.37
CA ASP A 213 3.38 19.38 20.35
C ASP A 213 2.55 18.26 19.69
N ALA A 214 3.00 17.02 19.79
CA ALA A 214 2.31 15.86 19.25
C ALA A 214 0.91 15.64 19.87
N SER A 215 0.68 16.14 21.08
CA SER A 215 -0.61 16.10 21.79
C SER A 215 -1.55 17.24 21.41
N ALA A 216 -1.07 18.22 20.62
CA ALA A 216 -1.86 19.33 20.10
C ALA A 216 -1.25 19.86 18.78
N LEU A 217 -1.55 19.20 17.67
CA LEU A 217 -1.05 19.53 16.33
C LEU A 217 -1.81 20.72 15.71
N VAL A 218 -1.79 21.86 16.39
CA VAL A 218 -2.59 23.07 16.06
C VAL A 218 -2.33 23.64 14.66
N HIS A 219 -1.18 23.36 14.06
CA HIS A 219 -0.81 23.82 12.72
C HIS A 219 -1.16 22.83 11.61
N ILE A 220 -1.63 21.64 11.97
CA ILE A 220 -2.03 20.60 11.03
C ILE A 220 -3.56 20.53 10.99
N PRO A 221 -4.19 20.84 9.84
CA PRO A 221 -5.64 20.78 9.70
C PRO A 221 -6.17 19.35 9.87
N ASP A 222 -7.44 19.26 10.23
CA ASP A 222 -8.19 18.01 10.27
C ASP A 222 -8.20 17.31 8.90
N ALA A 223 -8.16 15.97 8.91
CA ALA A 223 -8.24 15.13 7.70
C ALA A 223 -7.34 15.61 6.54
N SER A 224 -6.11 16.03 6.85
CA SER A 224 -5.20 16.67 5.89
C SER A 224 -3.97 15.84 5.52
N VAL A 225 -3.63 14.82 6.31
CA VAL A 225 -2.46 13.95 6.05
C VAL A 225 -2.90 12.53 5.65
N ASP A 226 -2.17 11.93 4.71
CA ASP A 226 -2.45 10.57 4.22
C ASP A 226 -1.69 9.51 5.03
N PHE A 227 -0.54 9.88 5.60
CA PHE A 227 0.31 8.95 6.33
C PHE A 227 0.99 9.63 7.53
N ILE A 228 0.90 9.03 8.71
CA ILE A 228 1.66 9.44 9.89
C ILE A 228 2.76 8.42 10.18
N VAL A 229 3.94 8.92 10.47
CA VAL A 229 5.08 8.19 11.03
C VAL A 229 5.37 8.77 12.41
N SER A 230 5.46 7.93 13.44
CA SER A 230 5.84 8.36 14.79
C SER A 230 6.66 7.27 15.45
N MET A 231 7.95 7.51 15.65
CA MET A 231 8.88 6.49 16.11
C MET A 231 9.40 6.85 17.49
N GLU A 232 9.22 5.94 18.47
CA GLU A 232 9.69 6.12 19.86
C GLU A 232 9.25 7.48 20.44
N THR A 233 7.93 7.66 20.59
CA THR A 233 7.31 8.96 20.93
C THR A 233 6.34 8.84 22.09
N ILE A 234 5.35 7.97 21.98
CA ILE A 234 4.20 7.93 22.91
C ILE A 234 4.58 7.46 24.33
N GLU A 235 5.73 6.82 24.50
CA GLU A 235 6.35 6.50 25.79
C GLU A 235 6.86 7.73 26.54
N HIS A 236 7.15 8.81 25.82
CA HIS A 236 7.63 10.09 26.33
C HIS A 236 6.50 11.08 26.63
N VAL A 237 5.22 10.65 26.55
CA VAL A 237 4.07 11.54 26.78
C VAL A 237 3.21 11.00 27.93
N GLU A 238 2.91 11.85 28.91
CA GLU A 238 2.06 11.48 30.04
C GLU A 238 0.67 11.05 29.58
N ASN A 239 0.03 11.85 28.72
CA ASN A 239 -1.28 11.57 28.12
C ASN A 239 -1.15 11.15 26.65
N TRP A 240 -0.52 10.00 26.41
CA TRP A 240 -0.32 9.48 25.05
C TRP A 240 -1.63 9.23 24.26
N LYS A 241 -2.76 9.05 24.95
CA LYS A 241 -4.08 8.97 24.31
C LYS A 241 -4.48 10.28 23.63
N ALA A 242 -4.04 11.43 24.13
CA ALA A 242 -4.25 12.71 23.44
C ALA A 242 -3.51 12.73 22.10
N VAL A 243 -2.29 12.19 22.05
CA VAL A 243 -1.52 12.04 20.80
C VAL A 243 -2.25 11.13 19.81
N ALA A 244 -2.78 9.99 20.26
CA ALA A 244 -3.56 9.10 19.40
C ALA A 244 -4.79 9.79 18.79
N ARG A 245 -5.53 10.59 19.59
CA ARG A 245 -6.66 11.38 19.09
C ARG A 245 -6.24 12.46 18.11
N GLU A 246 -5.11 13.14 18.36
CA GLU A 246 -4.58 14.13 17.41
C GLU A 246 -4.13 13.48 16.10
N PHE A 247 -3.51 12.31 16.15
CA PHE A 247 -3.20 11.52 14.96
C PHE A 247 -4.46 11.19 14.17
N ALA A 248 -5.52 10.75 14.85
CA ALA A 248 -6.79 10.44 14.21
C ALA A 248 -7.49 11.69 13.64
N ARG A 249 -7.38 12.84 14.33
CA ARG A 249 -7.93 14.12 13.87
C ARG A 249 -7.31 14.57 12.56
N VAL A 250 -5.97 14.53 12.47
CA VAL A 250 -5.25 15.05 11.30
C VAL A 250 -5.20 14.07 10.14
N LEU A 251 -5.29 12.76 10.41
CA LEU A 251 -5.34 11.74 9.36
C LEU A 251 -6.63 11.84 8.54
N LYS A 252 -6.49 11.71 7.23
CA LYS A 252 -7.63 11.43 6.35
C LYS A 252 -8.30 10.11 6.75
N PRO A 253 -9.59 9.92 6.49
CA PRO A 253 -10.30 8.68 6.84
C PRO A 253 -9.79 7.39 6.18
N ASP A 254 -9.05 7.48 5.07
CA ASP A 254 -8.30 6.37 4.44
C ASP A 254 -6.78 6.42 4.70
N GLY A 255 -6.37 7.31 5.60
CA GLY A 255 -5.00 7.50 6.01
C GLY A 255 -4.53 6.40 6.95
N ARG A 256 -3.20 6.22 7.01
CA ARG A 256 -2.56 5.20 7.85
C ARG A 256 -1.53 5.81 8.79
N LEU A 257 -1.34 5.15 9.92
CA LEU A 257 -0.34 5.42 10.93
C LEU A 257 0.64 4.25 10.96
N ILE A 258 1.94 4.54 11.05
CA ILE A 258 2.93 3.63 11.61
C ILE A 258 3.54 4.24 12.87
N ALA A 259 3.43 3.52 13.99
CA ALA A 259 3.98 3.92 15.27
C ALA A 259 4.94 2.86 15.82
N SER A 260 5.90 3.26 16.66
CA SER A 260 6.72 2.30 17.41
C SER A 260 6.89 2.68 18.88
N VAL A 261 7.01 1.66 19.72
CA VAL A 261 7.30 1.79 21.16
C VAL A 261 8.28 0.70 21.60
N PRO A 262 9.09 0.96 22.64
CA PRO A 262 9.80 -0.08 23.38
C PRO A 262 8.85 -1.15 23.92
N ASP A 263 9.25 -2.42 23.87
CA ASP A 263 8.47 -3.55 24.35
C ASP A 263 8.96 -4.03 25.72
N ARG A 264 8.24 -3.62 26.77
CA ARG A 264 8.53 -3.96 28.18
C ARG A 264 9.96 -3.62 28.59
N TRP A 265 10.42 -2.43 28.24
CA TRP A 265 11.65 -1.89 28.83
C TRP A 265 11.35 -1.51 30.27
N MET A 266 11.69 -2.40 31.18
CA MET A 266 11.51 -2.19 32.60
C MET A 266 12.61 -2.89 33.39
N ASP A 267 12.99 -2.31 34.51
CA ASP A 267 13.88 -2.90 35.51
C ASP A 267 13.12 -3.91 36.40
N GLU A 268 13.80 -4.45 37.42
CA GLU A 268 13.21 -5.40 38.36
C GLU A 268 12.03 -4.82 39.17
N THR A 269 11.86 -3.50 39.19
CA THR A 269 10.75 -2.80 39.85
C THR A 269 9.55 -2.58 38.93
N GLY A 270 9.66 -2.97 37.65
CA GLY A 270 8.61 -2.77 36.65
C GLY A 270 8.57 -1.35 36.09
N LYS A 271 9.60 -0.53 36.34
CA LYS A 271 9.72 0.85 35.80
C LYS A 271 10.75 0.88 34.69
N ASP A 272 10.53 1.74 33.69
CA ASP A 272 11.57 1.98 32.68
C ASP A 272 12.76 2.71 33.32
N PRO A 273 14.00 2.22 33.15
CA PRO A 273 15.19 2.87 33.70
C PRO A 273 15.50 4.23 33.01
N ASN A 274 14.88 4.53 31.86
CA ASN A 274 14.98 5.82 31.21
C ASN A 274 14.08 6.85 31.94
N PRO A 275 14.63 7.92 32.56
CA PRO A 275 13.83 8.92 33.27
C PRO A 275 12.89 9.71 32.37
N TYR A 276 13.07 9.65 31.04
CA TYR A 276 12.21 10.30 30.06
C TYR A 276 11.05 9.42 29.58
N HIS A 277 10.93 8.18 30.05
CA HIS A 277 9.82 7.28 29.72
C HIS A 277 8.76 7.35 30.83
N TYR A 278 7.60 7.93 30.52
CA TYR A 278 6.45 8.00 31.44
C TYR A 278 5.55 6.77 31.35
N GLN A 279 5.72 5.94 30.31
CA GLN A 279 4.88 4.78 30.03
C GLN A 279 5.73 3.58 29.68
N VAL A 280 5.54 2.47 30.40
CA VAL A 280 5.97 1.14 29.93
C VAL A 280 4.88 0.59 29.01
N PHE A 281 5.25 0.18 27.80
CA PHE A 281 4.34 -0.44 26.85
C PHE A 281 4.55 -1.95 26.75
N ASP A 282 3.45 -2.65 26.55
CA ASP A 282 3.43 -3.94 25.90
C ASP A 282 2.40 -3.90 24.76
N TRP A 283 2.29 -5.02 24.04
CA TRP A 283 1.36 -5.09 22.92
C TRP A 283 -0.11 -4.88 23.31
N ASN A 284 -0.54 -5.41 24.45
CA ASN A 284 -1.94 -5.30 24.85
C ASN A 284 -2.31 -3.85 25.15
N LYS A 285 -1.46 -3.14 25.90
CA LYS A 285 -1.65 -1.71 26.19
C LYS A 285 -1.67 -0.86 24.92
N LEU A 286 -0.75 -1.11 23.98
CA LEU A 286 -0.70 -0.38 22.71
C LEU A 286 -1.96 -0.67 21.86
N ARG A 287 -2.32 -1.95 21.73
CA ARG A 287 -3.50 -2.40 20.98
C ARG A 287 -4.78 -1.77 21.52
N GLU A 288 -5.00 -1.85 22.84
CA GLU A 288 -6.22 -1.37 23.48
C GLU A 288 -6.36 0.15 23.41
N GLY A 289 -5.26 0.90 23.58
CA GLY A 289 -5.34 2.35 23.52
C GLY A 289 -5.38 2.93 22.09
N LEU A 290 -5.09 2.16 21.05
CA LEU A 290 -5.30 2.56 19.66
C LEU A 290 -6.65 2.11 19.09
N ALA A 291 -7.31 1.12 19.68
CA ALA A 291 -8.52 0.49 19.11
C ALA A 291 -9.75 1.42 19.02
N GLU A 292 -9.77 2.52 19.78
CA GLU A 292 -10.85 3.52 19.72
C GLU A 292 -10.81 4.29 18.40
N ASP A 293 -9.62 4.76 18.02
CA ASP A 293 -9.41 5.68 16.92
C ASP A 293 -8.90 5.02 15.64
N PHE A 294 -8.42 3.76 15.73
CA PHE A 294 -7.73 3.08 14.63
C PHE A 294 -8.14 1.61 14.45
N VAL A 295 -8.07 1.15 13.20
CA VAL A 295 -8.14 -0.27 12.84
C VAL A 295 -6.73 -0.81 12.63
N LEU A 296 -6.32 -1.77 13.47
CA LEU A 296 -4.97 -2.33 13.42
C LEU A 296 -4.77 -3.28 12.22
N GLU A 297 -3.80 -2.95 11.38
CA GLU A 297 -3.46 -3.72 10.18
C GLU A 297 -2.36 -4.75 10.49
N ALA A 298 -1.22 -4.27 10.98
CA ALA A 298 -0.06 -5.11 11.14
C ALA A 298 0.69 -4.78 12.42
N ARG A 299 1.33 -5.80 12.97
CA ARG A 299 2.29 -5.68 14.05
C ARG A 299 3.63 -6.21 13.57
N TYR A 300 4.68 -5.49 13.88
CA TYR A 300 6.05 -5.93 13.70
C TYR A 300 6.75 -5.94 15.05
N VAL A 301 7.71 -6.84 15.15
CA VAL A 301 8.60 -6.98 16.29
C VAL A 301 10.02 -6.78 15.77
N GLN A 302 10.77 -5.92 16.46
CA GLN A 302 12.16 -5.64 16.13
C GLN A 302 13.10 -6.02 17.28
N THR A 303 14.29 -6.53 16.93
CA THR A 303 15.39 -6.80 17.86
C THR A 303 16.71 -6.27 17.31
N ALA A 304 17.59 -5.79 18.20
CA ALA A 304 18.95 -5.37 17.89
C ALA A 304 19.89 -5.74 19.06
N PRO A 305 21.17 -6.06 18.81
CA PRO A 305 22.10 -6.27 19.92
C PRO A 305 22.41 -4.98 20.68
N GLY A 306 22.82 -5.11 21.94
CA GLY A 306 23.26 -4.00 22.79
C GLY A 306 22.16 -3.28 23.58
N GLY A 307 20.93 -3.83 23.62
CA GLY A 307 19.87 -3.32 24.47
C GLY A 307 19.94 -3.82 25.92
N PHE A 308 19.22 -3.13 26.81
CA PHE A 308 19.11 -3.50 28.22
C PHE A 308 18.34 -4.83 28.42
N LYS A 309 17.16 -4.95 27.79
CA LYS A 309 16.32 -6.16 27.86
C LYS A 309 17.03 -7.35 27.22
N TRP A 310 17.55 -7.15 26.01
CA TRP A 310 18.17 -8.22 25.19
C TRP A 310 19.56 -7.79 24.68
N PRO A 311 20.63 -8.06 25.46
CA PRO A 311 21.97 -7.60 25.09
C PRO A 311 22.55 -8.36 23.88
N GLN A 312 22.15 -9.62 23.68
CA GLN A 312 22.71 -10.54 22.67
C GLN A 312 21.61 -11.11 21.77
N THR A 313 21.05 -10.26 20.89
CA THR A 313 20.09 -10.69 19.86
C THR A 313 20.56 -10.32 18.46
N PRO A 314 20.23 -11.11 17.43
CA PRO A 314 20.44 -10.69 16.05
C PRO A 314 19.55 -9.48 15.71
N ARG A 315 19.93 -8.78 14.64
CA ARG A 315 19.08 -7.76 14.03
C ARG A 315 17.93 -8.46 13.30
N GLN A 316 16.71 -8.24 13.74
CA GLN A 316 15.51 -8.79 13.07
C GLN A 316 14.40 -7.76 13.06
N LEU A 317 13.68 -7.67 11.95
CA LEU A 317 12.46 -6.88 11.83
C LEU A 317 11.42 -7.72 11.12
N ARG A 318 10.54 -8.34 11.91
CA ARG A 318 9.59 -9.33 11.39
C ARG A 318 8.16 -8.94 11.69
N ARG A 319 7.29 -9.23 10.73
CA ARG A 319 5.85 -9.13 10.93
C ARG A 319 5.37 -10.32 11.77
N VAL A 320 4.48 -10.07 12.72
CA VAL A 320 3.89 -11.09 13.59
C VAL A 320 2.35 -11.00 13.58
N PRO A 321 1.62 -12.09 13.85
CA PRO A 321 0.17 -12.02 14.02
C PRO A 321 -0.21 -11.08 15.17
N LEU A 322 -1.32 -10.35 15.02
CA LEU A 322 -1.81 -9.42 16.05
C LEU A 322 -2.10 -10.14 17.37
N ASP A 323 -2.55 -11.39 17.34
CA ASP A 323 -2.90 -12.15 18.55
C ASP A 323 -1.74 -12.96 19.13
N SER A 324 -0.52 -12.81 18.58
CA SER A 324 0.65 -13.56 19.04
C SER A 324 1.29 -12.93 20.29
N GLY A 325 1.78 -13.78 21.19
CA GLY A 325 2.57 -13.39 22.37
C GLY A 325 4.07 -13.14 22.08
N VAL A 326 4.47 -13.00 20.81
CA VAL A 326 5.88 -12.79 20.44
C VAL A 326 6.33 -11.43 20.96
N GLU A 327 7.44 -11.41 21.68
CA GLU A 327 8.07 -10.19 22.20
C GLU A 327 9.20 -9.70 21.31
N GLY A 328 9.51 -8.42 21.47
CA GLY A 328 10.60 -7.70 20.85
C GLY A 328 11.43 -6.89 21.85
N GLU A 329 12.37 -6.13 21.27
CA GLU A 329 12.84 -4.90 21.90
C GLU A 329 11.93 -3.72 21.59
N TRP A 330 11.37 -3.69 20.37
CA TRP A 330 10.36 -2.73 19.97
C TRP A 330 9.17 -3.41 19.30
N ILE A 331 7.99 -2.84 19.55
CA ILE A 331 6.77 -3.12 18.81
C ILE A 331 6.59 -2.00 17.80
N LEU A 332 6.28 -2.37 16.55
CA LEU A 332 5.75 -1.42 15.58
C LEU A 332 4.34 -1.82 15.20
N VAL A 333 3.47 -0.84 15.05
CA VAL A 333 2.07 -1.04 14.65
C VAL A 333 1.78 -0.22 13.41
N VAL A 334 1.13 -0.86 12.43
CA VAL A 334 0.53 -0.19 11.29
C VAL A 334 -0.98 -0.23 11.49
N ALA A 335 -1.63 0.92 11.40
CA ALA A 335 -3.07 1.04 11.61
C ALA A 335 -3.69 2.03 10.62
N SER A 336 -4.92 1.74 10.17
CA SER A 336 -5.75 2.69 9.42
C SER A 336 -6.55 3.55 10.40
N ALA A 337 -6.86 4.79 10.02
CA ALA A 337 -7.87 5.57 10.74
C ALA A 337 -9.18 4.77 10.84
N ASN A 338 -9.90 4.91 11.96
CA ASN A 338 -11.23 4.33 12.10
C ASN A 338 -12.15 4.95 11.04
N PRO A 339 -12.63 4.17 10.05
CA PRO A 339 -13.30 4.75 8.90
C PRO A 339 -14.71 5.24 9.22
N PHE A 340 -15.27 4.95 10.40
CA PHE A 340 -16.58 5.45 10.83
C PHE A 340 -16.47 6.71 11.71
N ALA A 341 -15.25 7.03 12.17
CA ALA A 341 -15.02 8.23 12.94
C ALA A 341 -15.27 9.45 12.06
N ARG A 342 -16.14 10.37 12.53
CA ARG A 342 -16.45 11.64 11.85
C ARG A 342 -17.00 11.48 10.42
N ALA A 343 -17.63 10.34 10.14
CA ALA A 343 -18.13 10.02 8.81
C ALA A 343 -19.09 11.09 8.25
N GLU A 344 -20.05 11.52 9.08
CA GLU A 344 -21.05 12.54 8.72
C GLU A 344 -20.42 13.90 8.38
N GLU A 345 -19.33 14.25 9.05
CA GLU A 345 -18.60 15.49 8.83
C GLU A 345 -17.80 15.47 7.53
N LEU A 346 -17.09 14.36 7.27
CA LEU A 346 -16.07 14.30 6.22
C LEU A 346 -16.60 13.81 4.86
N ARG A 347 -17.74 13.10 4.83
CA ARG A 347 -18.32 12.50 3.61
C ARG A 347 -18.58 13.54 2.52
N ALA A 348 -19.14 14.69 2.85
CA ALA A 348 -19.55 15.70 1.86
C ALA A 348 -18.35 16.29 1.07
N SER A 349 -17.20 16.40 1.75
CA SER A 349 -15.94 16.88 1.16
C SER A 349 -15.14 15.81 0.43
N PHE A 350 -15.50 14.53 0.55
CA PHE A 350 -14.70 13.46 -0.04
C PHE A 350 -14.69 13.55 -1.57
N ARG A 351 -13.50 13.47 -2.15
CA ARG A 351 -13.28 13.32 -3.59
C ARG A 351 -12.25 12.23 -3.81
N HIS A 352 -12.53 11.28 -4.70
CA HIS A 352 -11.60 10.20 -4.98
C HIS A 352 -10.39 10.76 -5.74
N PRO A 353 -9.16 10.65 -5.21
CA PRO A 353 -8.00 11.31 -5.80
C PRO A 353 -7.67 10.81 -7.21
N ALA A 354 -7.84 9.50 -7.47
CA ALA A 354 -7.60 8.94 -8.81
C ALA A 354 -8.60 9.40 -9.89
N PHE A 355 -9.75 9.98 -9.50
CA PHE A 355 -10.84 10.31 -10.42
C PHE A 355 -11.33 11.75 -10.28
N ALA A 356 -10.56 12.63 -9.63
CA ALA A 356 -10.97 14.01 -9.38
C ALA A 356 -11.32 14.75 -10.69
N ASP A 357 -10.49 14.59 -11.73
CA ASP A 357 -10.72 15.21 -13.04
C ASP A 357 -11.93 14.58 -13.75
N ALA A 358 -12.05 13.25 -13.75
CA ALA A 358 -13.18 12.53 -14.33
C ALA A 358 -14.51 12.95 -13.67
N LEU A 359 -14.54 13.10 -12.35
CA LEU A 359 -15.71 13.55 -11.60
C LEU A 359 -16.12 14.99 -11.91
N SER A 360 -15.15 15.85 -12.21
CA SER A 360 -15.43 17.24 -12.56
C SER A 360 -16.11 17.40 -13.93
N VAL A 361 -16.00 16.38 -14.79
CA VAL A 361 -16.52 16.40 -16.18
C VAL A 361 -17.66 15.42 -16.40
N SER A 362 -17.65 14.28 -15.72
CA SER A 362 -18.64 13.20 -15.81
C SER A 362 -19.13 12.85 -14.41
N GLY A 363 -20.42 13.08 -14.14
CA GLY A 363 -21.09 12.62 -12.91
C GLY A 363 -21.33 11.11 -12.86
N ALA A 364 -20.50 10.31 -13.53
CA ALA A 364 -20.68 8.88 -13.65
C ALA A 364 -20.60 8.19 -12.28
N ALA A 365 -21.65 7.44 -11.94
CA ALA A 365 -21.72 6.72 -10.66
C ALA A 365 -20.56 5.73 -10.46
N VAL A 366 -19.92 5.27 -11.54
CA VAL A 366 -18.80 4.33 -11.49
C VAL A 366 -17.54 4.90 -10.82
N VAL A 367 -17.36 6.22 -10.81
CA VAL A 367 -16.25 6.91 -10.14
C VAL A 367 -16.70 7.86 -9.02
N ASP A 368 -18.00 8.16 -8.93
CA ASP A 368 -18.56 9.02 -7.89
C ASP A 368 -19.01 8.19 -6.70
N PHE A 369 -18.25 8.25 -5.59
CA PHE A 369 -18.54 7.48 -4.37
C PHE A 369 -19.15 8.34 -3.26
N GLY A 370 -18.82 9.64 -3.22
CA GLY A 370 -19.13 10.55 -2.11
C GLY A 370 -20.62 10.63 -1.76
N PRO A 371 -21.52 10.85 -2.74
CA PRO A 371 -22.95 10.91 -2.50
C PRO A 371 -23.56 9.58 -2.08
N TYR A 372 -22.91 8.44 -2.34
CA TYR A 372 -23.56 7.13 -2.33
C TYR A 372 -23.05 6.17 -1.25
N TYR A 373 -21.82 6.32 -0.78
CA TYR A 373 -21.27 5.56 0.35
C TYR A 373 -21.43 6.33 1.66
N ASP A 374 -21.75 5.63 2.75
CA ASP A 374 -21.77 6.26 4.07
C ASP A 374 -20.36 6.66 4.51
N ASN A 375 -19.37 5.86 4.12
CA ASN A 375 -17.95 6.10 4.32
C ASN A 375 -17.21 5.91 2.98
N PRO A 376 -17.17 6.92 2.08
CA PRO A 376 -16.74 6.75 0.69
C PRO A 376 -15.28 6.37 0.50
N TRP A 377 -14.42 6.67 1.47
CA TRP A 377 -13.04 6.20 1.54
C TRP A 377 -12.91 4.68 1.68
N LEU A 378 -13.93 3.97 2.20
CA LEU A 378 -13.92 2.52 2.30
C LEU A 378 -13.79 1.84 0.93
N TYR A 379 -14.24 2.47 -0.14
CA TYR A 379 -14.05 1.93 -1.48
C TYR A 379 -12.55 1.75 -1.80
N ARG A 380 -11.71 2.73 -1.42
CA ARG A 380 -10.26 2.67 -1.61
C ARG A 380 -9.63 1.57 -0.78
N THR A 381 -10.04 1.41 0.48
CA THR A 381 -9.41 0.46 1.41
C THR A 381 -9.92 -0.98 1.29
N LEU A 382 -11.16 -1.20 0.84
CA LEU A 382 -11.78 -2.52 0.68
C LEU A 382 -11.76 -3.05 -0.77
N VAL A 383 -12.02 -2.19 -1.76
CA VAL A 383 -12.44 -2.63 -3.10
C VAL A 383 -11.38 -2.35 -4.16
N GLN A 384 -10.87 -1.12 -4.24
CA GLN A 384 -10.01 -0.65 -5.34
C GLN A 384 -8.67 -1.40 -5.38
N VAL A 385 -8.48 -2.26 -6.37
CA VAL A 385 -7.22 -3.01 -6.55
C VAL A 385 -6.07 -2.03 -6.76
N GLY A 386 -4.95 -2.24 -6.05
CA GLY A 386 -3.80 -1.34 -6.04
C GLY A 386 -3.82 -0.33 -4.89
N GLU A 387 -5.00 0.03 -4.37
CA GLU A 387 -5.16 0.95 -3.22
C GLU A 387 -5.66 0.26 -1.96
N ARG A 388 -6.45 -0.81 -2.12
CA ARG A 388 -7.01 -1.61 -1.04
C ARG A 388 -5.94 -2.27 -0.19
N VAL A 389 -6.34 -2.68 1.01
CA VAL A 389 -5.47 -3.46 1.89
C VAL A 389 -5.00 -4.73 1.18
N ASN A 390 -3.69 -4.82 0.93
CA ASN A 390 -3.09 -5.93 0.18
C ASN A 390 -2.92 -7.19 1.04
N ASP A 391 -2.88 -7.04 2.37
CA ASP A 391 -2.82 -8.21 3.24
C ASP A 391 -4.19 -8.88 3.36
N ASN A 392 -4.24 -10.16 3.00
CA ASN A 392 -5.48 -10.91 3.06
C ASN A 392 -6.04 -11.01 4.48
N ALA A 393 -5.26 -11.32 5.51
CA ALA A 393 -5.80 -11.45 6.86
C ALA A 393 -6.40 -10.11 7.35
N VAL A 394 -5.73 -9.00 7.08
CA VAL A 394 -6.21 -7.65 7.42
C VAL A 394 -7.47 -7.29 6.67
N LEU A 395 -7.47 -7.44 5.34
CA LEU A 395 -8.63 -7.13 4.50
C LEU A 395 -9.87 -7.93 4.96
N GLY A 396 -9.69 -9.20 5.35
CA GLY A 396 -10.77 -10.02 5.89
C GLY A 396 -11.34 -9.50 7.21
N ARG A 397 -10.47 -9.08 8.15
CA ARG A 397 -10.91 -8.50 9.43
C ARG A 397 -11.62 -7.16 9.22
N LEU A 398 -11.07 -6.29 8.36
CA LEU A 398 -11.69 -5.01 8.02
C LEU A 398 -13.06 -5.23 7.36
N ALA A 399 -13.16 -6.13 6.38
CA ALA A 399 -14.43 -6.46 5.74
C ALA A 399 -15.45 -7.01 6.75
N HIS A 400 -15.05 -7.93 7.64
CA HIS A 400 -15.94 -8.41 8.68
C HIS A 400 -16.41 -7.27 9.58
N TRP A 401 -15.48 -6.45 10.09
CA TRP A 401 -15.80 -5.33 10.97
C TRP A 401 -16.72 -4.29 10.31
N VAL A 402 -16.48 -3.93 9.05
CA VAL A 402 -17.36 -3.03 8.28
C VAL A 402 -18.74 -3.67 8.09
N ALA A 403 -18.83 -4.97 7.79
CA ALA A 403 -20.11 -5.64 7.58
C ALA A 403 -20.98 -5.69 8.86
N GLU A 404 -20.37 -5.69 10.05
CA GLU A 404 -21.06 -5.64 11.35
C GLU A 404 -21.47 -4.21 11.77
N ASN A 405 -20.67 -3.19 11.42
CA ASN A 405 -20.88 -1.82 11.91
C ASN A 405 -21.52 -0.86 10.89
N ALA A 406 -21.52 -1.21 9.60
CA ALA A 406 -22.15 -0.40 8.57
C ALA A 406 -23.68 -0.41 8.70
N ARG A 407 -24.30 0.71 8.34
CA ARG A 407 -25.76 0.81 8.25
C ARG A 407 -26.31 -0.31 7.33
N PRO A 408 -27.33 -1.08 7.77
CA PRO A 408 -27.91 -2.13 6.96
C PRO A 408 -28.40 -1.62 5.59
N GLY A 409 -28.03 -2.33 4.52
CA GLY A 409 -28.37 -1.96 3.14
C GLY A 409 -27.57 -0.80 2.55
N SER A 410 -26.53 -0.31 3.24
CA SER A 410 -25.61 0.71 2.70
C SER A 410 -24.61 0.12 1.69
N ALA A 411 -24.03 0.98 0.84
CA ALA A 411 -22.99 0.55 -0.10
C ALA A 411 -21.74 -0.01 0.63
N ASP A 412 -21.45 0.49 1.83
CA ASP A 412 -20.36 0.04 2.69
C ASP A 412 -20.55 -1.43 3.10
N GLN A 413 -21.75 -1.77 3.58
CA GLN A 413 -22.10 -3.15 3.93
C GLN A 413 -22.05 -4.06 2.70
N GLY A 414 -22.59 -3.59 1.57
CA GLY A 414 -22.58 -4.33 0.31
C GLY A 414 -21.16 -4.67 -0.15
N ALA A 415 -20.24 -3.70 -0.06
CA ALA A 415 -18.83 -3.87 -0.38
C ALA A 415 -18.16 -4.90 0.53
N ALA A 416 -18.39 -4.79 1.83
CA ALA A 416 -17.80 -5.65 2.85
C ALA A 416 -18.26 -7.12 2.73
N LEU A 417 -19.55 -7.36 2.52
CA LEU A 417 -20.09 -8.71 2.26
C LEU A 417 -19.47 -9.32 1.01
N CYS A 418 -19.29 -8.51 -0.04
CA CYS A 418 -18.72 -8.99 -1.29
C CYS A 418 -17.25 -9.40 -1.15
N VAL A 419 -16.44 -8.61 -0.42
CA VAL A 419 -15.04 -8.95 -0.11
C VAL A 419 -14.99 -10.25 0.70
N THR A 420 -15.86 -10.41 1.70
CA THR A 420 -15.95 -11.63 2.50
C THR A 420 -16.25 -12.86 1.64
N GLY A 421 -17.26 -12.79 0.77
CA GLY A 421 -17.65 -13.96 -0.04
C GLY A 421 -16.64 -14.36 -1.11
N TYR A 422 -15.98 -13.41 -1.78
CA TYR A 422 -14.93 -13.76 -2.74
C TYR A 422 -13.76 -14.50 -2.06
N ARG A 423 -13.46 -14.21 -0.81
CA ARG A 423 -12.43 -14.93 -0.05
C ARG A 423 -12.85 -16.34 0.31
N ILE A 424 -14.13 -16.54 0.67
CA ILE A 424 -14.69 -17.89 0.88
C ILE A 424 -14.57 -18.70 -0.42
N LEU A 425 -14.83 -18.09 -1.58
CA LEU A 425 -14.65 -18.73 -2.88
C LEU A 425 -13.17 -19.08 -3.16
N GLU A 426 -12.25 -18.13 -2.96
CA GLU A 426 -10.80 -18.33 -3.17
C GLU A 426 -10.24 -19.45 -2.29
N ARG A 427 -10.68 -19.53 -1.04
CA ARG A 427 -10.25 -20.55 -0.06
C ARG A 427 -11.10 -21.82 -0.10
N ARG A 428 -12.18 -21.83 -0.88
CA ARG A 428 -13.19 -22.88 -0.98
C ARG A 428 -13.75 -23.32 0.39
N GLN A 429 -14.04 -22.35 1.27
CA GLN A 429 -14.51 -22.60 2.64
C GLN A 429 -16.02 -22.90 2.69
N VAL A 430 -16.42 -24.10 2.27
CA VAL A 430 -17.83 -24.51 2.16
C VAL A 430 -18.64 -24.30 3.45
N LYS A 431 -18.02 -24.46 4.64
CA LYS A 431 -18.72 -24.31 5.92
C LYS A 431 -19.18 -22.87 6.23
N GLU A 432 -18.56 -21.88 5.60
CA GLU A 432 -18.83 -20.45 5.85
C GLU A 432 -19.87 -19.87 4.86
N THR A 433 -20.30 -20.64 3.86
CA THR A 433 -21.20 -20.16 2.80
C THR A 433 -22.61 -19.86 3.30
N GLY A 434 -23.16 -20.72 4.18
CA GLY A 434 -24.55 -20.63 4.63
C GLY A 434 -24.86 -19.33 5.39
N GLU A 435 -24.02 -18.97 6.36
CA GLU A 435 -24.16 -17.72 7.12
C GLU A 435 -24.07 -16.49 6.20
N LEU A 436 -23.10 -16.47 5.29
CA LEU A 436 -22.94 -15.35 4.37
C LEU A 436 -24.12 -15.23 3.40
N ILE A 437 -24.66 -16.34 2.88
CA ILE A 437 -25.84 -16.31 1.99
C ILE A 437 -27.04 -15.69 2.71
N GLN A 438 -27.27 -16.00 3.99
CA GLN A 438 -28.36 -15.38 4.77
C GLN A 438 -28.18 -13.88 4.93
N ARG A 439 -26.94 -13.43 5.15
CA ARG A 439 -26.61 -11.99 5.21
C ARG A 439 -26.82 -11.31 3.86
N ILE A 440 -26.41 -11.95 2.76
CA ILE A 440 -26.66 -11.48 1.39
C ILE A 440 -28.16 -11.37 1.14
N GLU A 441 -28.95 -12.37 1.52
CA GLU A 441 -30.40 -12.34 1.34
C GLU A 441 -31.02 -11.16 2.09
N SER A 442 -30.61 -10.92 3.33
CA SER A 442 -31.06 -9.78 4.13
C SER A 442 -30.69 -8.45 3.47
N TYR A 443 -29.48 -8.33 2.92
CA TYR A 443 -29.05 -7.15 2.17
C TYR A 443 -29.89 -6.93 0.91
N CYS A 444 -30.09 -7.97 0.09
CA CYS A 444 -30.82 -7.87 -1.18
C CYS A 444 -32.28 -7.44 -0.97
N ARG A 445 -32.94 -7.90 0.09
CA ARG A 445 -34.31 -7.45 0.44
C ARG A 445 -34.38 -5.95 0.73
N ILE A 446 -33.37 -5.38 1.38
CA ILE A 446 -33.31 -3.93 1.66
C ILE A 446 -32.94 -3.15 0.38
N ALA A 447 -32.08 -3.73 -0.46
CA ALA A 447 -31.57 -3.09 -1.66
C ALA A 447 -32.55 -3.07 -2.85
N GLU A 448 -33.69 -3.75 -2.77
CA GLU A 448 -34.66 -3.88 -3.87
C GLU A 448 -35.25 -2.51 -4.29
N ASP A 449 -35.63 -1.67 -3.34
CA ASP A 449 -36.30 -0.38 -3.59
C ASP A 449 -35.36 0.83 -3.60
N THR A 450 -34.05 0.60 -3.63
CA THR A 450 -33.07 1.69 -3.53
C THR A 450 -32.97 2.52 -4.82
N THR A 451 -32.79 3.83 -4.66
CA THR A 451 -32.38 4.74 -5.75
C THR A 451 -30.87 4.95 -5.81
N ASN A 452 -30.13 4.42 -4.84
CA ASN A 452 -28.68 4.57 -4.78
C ASN A 452 -28.00 3.60 -5.77
N PRO A 453 -27.28 4.12 -6.79
CA PRO A 453 -26.66 3.30 -7.83
C PRO A 453 -25.59 2.33 -7.30
N HIS A 454 -24.86 2.69 -6.24
CA HIS A 454 -23.87 1.79 -5.64
C HIS A 454 -24.53 0.65 -4.85
N VAL A 455 -25.62 0.94 -4.14
CA VAL A 455 -26.39 -0.12 -3.46
C VAL A 455 -26.94 -1.12 -4.48
N ARG A 456 -27.44 -0.65 -5.63
CA ARG A 456 -27.83 -1.51 -6.77
C ARG A 456 -26.68 -2.33 -7.33
N ARG A 457 -25.50 -1.71 -7.49
CA ARG A 457 -24.27 -2.40 -7.91
C ARG A 457 -23.90 -3.55 -6.98
N TRP A 458 -24.02 -3.36 -5.67
CA TRP A 458 -23.79 -4.43 -4.70
C TRP A 458 -24.94 -5.45 -4.68
N HIS A 459 -26.19 -5.04 -4.88
CA HIS A 459 -27.32 -5.98 -5.02
C HIS A 459 -27.05 -7.00 -6.15
N ILE A 460 -26.69 -6.51 -7.33
CA ILE A 460 -26.34 -7.35 -8.49
C ILE A 460 -25.15 -8.28 -8.16
N SER A 461 -24.08 -7.71 -7.62
CA SER A 461 -22.85 -8.46 -7.36
C SER A 461 -23.01 -9.49 -6.26
N LEU A 462 -23.79 -9.19 -5.21
CA LEU A 462 -24.06 -10.10 -4.10
C LEU A 462 -25.03 -11.20 -4.51
N ALA A 463 -26.05 -10.91 -5.33
CA ALA A 463 -26.90 -11.95 -5.91
C ALA A 463 -26.08 -12.93 -6.77
N PHE A 464 -25.18 -12.42 -7.61
CA PHE A 464 -24.25 -13.27 -8.37
C PHE A 464 -23.34 -14.09 -7.45
N LEU A 465 -22.77 -13.45 -6.41
CA LEU A 465 -21.89 -14.09 -5.44
C LEU A 465 -22.60 -15.21 -4.66
N ALA A 466 -23.85 -14.98 -4.23
CA ALA A 466 -24.67 -16.00 -3.58
C ALA A 466 -24.87 -17.20 -4.50
N GLY A 467 -25.10 -16.98 -5.80
CA GLY A 467 -25.14 -18.05 -6.81
C GLY A 467 -23.85 -18.87 -6.82
N CYS A 468 -22.69 -18.22 -6.86
CA CYS A 468 -21.40 -18.89 -6.81
C CYS A 468 -21.17 -19.67 -5.49
N LEU A 469 -21.59 -19.10 -4.35
CA LEU A 469 -21.49 -19.76 -3.05
C LEU A 469 -22.41 -20.98 -2.94
N SER A 470 -23.62 -20.91 -3.51
CA SER A 470 -24.54 -22.04 -3.63
C SER A 470 -23.96 -23.15 -4.51
N GLU A 471 -23.33 -22.82 -5.65
CA GLU A 471 -22.62 -23.81 -6.46
C GLU A 471 -21.46 -24.47 -5.70
N LEU A 472 -20.65 -23.66 -4.99
CA LEU A 472 -19.57 -24.18 -4.15
C LEU A 472 -20.09 -25.13 -3.06
N SER A 473 -21.30 -24.90 -2.57
CA SER A 473 -21.96 -25.70 -1.54
C SER A 473 -22.69 -26.92 -2.09
N GLY A 474 -22.69 -27.13 -3.42
CA GLY A 474 -23.39 -28.25 -4.06
C GLY A 474 -24.91 -28.08 -4.10
N ALA A 475 -25.42 -26.84 -4.09
CA ALA A 475 -26.85 -26.52 -4.13
C ALA A 475 -27.22 -25.85 -5.49
N PRO A 476 -27.39 -26.64 -6.57
CA PRO A 476 -27.61 -26.11 -7.92
C PRO A 476 -28.95 -25.38 -8.08
N ASP A 477 -30.00 -25.78 -7.37
CA ASP A 477 -31.31 -25.11 -7.44
C ASP A 477 -31.26 -23.70 -6.82
N ASP A 478 -30.60 -23.57 -5.66
CA ASP A 478 -30.35 -22.27 -5.03
C ASP A 478 -29.45 -21.40 -5.90
N ALA A 479 -28.41 -22.00 -6.50
CA ALA A 479 -27.53 -21.30 -7.43
C ALA A 479 -28.32 -20.76 -8.64
N LEU A 480 -29.18 -21.59 -9.24
CA LEU A 480 -30.03 -21.18 -10.35
C LEU A 480 -30.96 -20.03 -9.95
N LYS A 481 -31.58 -20.09 -8.77
CA LYS A 481 -32.42 -19.01 -8.23
C LYS A 481 -31.65 -17.68 -8.15
N TRP A 482 -30.45 -17.71 -7.56
CA TRP A 482 -29.61 -16.53 -7.39
C TRP A 482 -29.08 -15.96 -8.71
N PHE A 483 -28.60 -16.81 -9.61
CA PHE A 483 -28.16 -16.36 -10.94
C PHE A 483 -29.32 -15.82 -11.77
N SER A 484 -30.51 -16.43 -11.69
CA SER A 484 -31.70 -15.93 -12.36
C SER A 484 -32.14 -14.56 -11.82
N LEU A 485 -31.96 -14.30 -10.52
CA LEU A 485 -32.18 -12.98 -9.94
C LEU A 485 -31.15 -11.98 -10.49
N ALA A 486 -29.85 -12.28 -10.34
CA ALA A 486 -28.78 -11.40 -10.76
C ALA A 486 -28.84 -11.03 -12.26
N ALA A 487 -29.22 -11.99 -13.12
CA ALA A 487 -29.38 -11.76 -14.55
C ALA A 487 -30.48 -10.75 -14.93
N ARG A 488 -31.48 -10.55 -14.05
CA ARG A 488 -32.65 -9.69 -14.30
C ARG A 488 -32.57 -8.32 -13.62
N LEU A 489 -31.65 -8.13 -12.68
CA LEU A 489 -31.48 -6.88 -11.97
C LEU A 489 -30.99 -5.74 -12.89
N ASP A 490 -31.45 -4.52 -12.62
CA ASP A 490 -31.15 -3.35 -13.45
C ASP A 490 -29.76 -2.76 -13.16
N TRP A 491 -28.82 -3.02 -14.05
CA TRP A 491 -27.46 -2.47 -14.03
C TRP A 491 -27.36 -1.04 -14.57
N ARG A 492 -28.37 -0.55 -15.32
CA ARG A 492 -28.31 0.71 -16.09
C ARG A 492 -28.15 1.92 -15.20
N SER A 493 -28.82 1.89 -14.05
CA SER A 493 -28.73 2.94 -13.04
C SER A 493 -27.33 3.14 -12.45
N PHE A 494 -26.42 2.17 -12.56
CA PHE A 494 -25.03 2.30 -12.14
C PHE A 494 -24.10 2.60 -13.31
N SER A 495 -23.94 1.65 -14.24
CA SER A 495 -23.06 1.81 -15.40
C SER A 495 -23.19 0.61 -16.36
N PRO A 496 -23.06 0.81 -17.69
CA PRO A 496 -22.99 -0.29 -18.66
C PRO A 496 -21.96 -1.37 -18.36
N ILE A 497 -20.84 -1.02 -17.73
CA ILE A 497 -19.78 -1.99 -17.44
C ILE A 497 -20.14 -2.98 -16.32
N LEU A 498 -21.19 -2.71 -15.54
CA LEU A 498 -21.71 -3.67 -14.55
C LEU A 498 -22.50 -4.81 -15.21
N ALA A 499 -22.87 -4.68 -16.49
CA ALA A 499 -23.51 -5.74 -17.26
C ALA A 499 -22.68 -7.05 -17.27
N THR A 500 -21.37 -6.97 -17.04
CA THR A 500 -20.52 -8.16 -16.83
C THR A 500 -21.13 -9.13 -15.81
N LYS A 501 -21.69 -8.64 -14.70
CA LYS A 501 -22.26 -9.51 -13.66
C LYS A 501 -23.59 -10.14 -14.07
N THR A 502 -24.44 -9.40 -14.77
CA THR A 502 -25.75 -9.92 -15.21
C THR A 502 -25.60 -10.90 -16.37
N ILE A 503 -24.68 -10.66 -17.30
CA ILE A 503 -24.32 -11.60 -18.37
C ILE A 503 -23.68 -12.87 -17.79
N ALA A 504 -22.77 -12.73 -16.81
CA ALA A 504 -22.17 -13.88 -16.13
C ALA A 504 -23.25 -14.73 -15.45
N ALA A 505 -24.17 -14.08 -14.74
CA ALA A 505 -25.28 -14.76 -14.08
C ALA A 505 -26.15 -15.53 -15.08
N ALA A 506 -26.54 -14.89 -16.19
CA ALA A 506 -27.30 -15.55 -17.24
C ALA A 506 -26.55 -16.76 -17.81
N PHE A 507 -25.25 -16.64 -18.07
CA PHE A 507 -24.43 -17.75 -18.56
C PHE A 507 -24.35 -18.91 -17.56
N HIS A 508 -24.16 -18.63 -16.27
CA HIS A 508 -24.17 -19.66 -15.21
C HIS A 508 -25.54 -20.34 -15.09
N ALA A 509 -26.64 -19.57 -15.10
CA ALA A 509 -28.00 -20.11 -15.09
C ALA A 509 -28.25 -21.02 -16.30
N ALA A 510 -27.80 -20.62 -17.50
CA ALA A 510 -27.88 -21.44 -18.70
C ALA A 510 -27.13 -22.77 -18.57
N ARG A 511 -25.93 -22.74 -17.97
CA ARG A 511 -25.16 -23.96 -17.73
C ARG A 511 -25.86 -24.91 -16.75
N ILE A 512 -26.48 -24.39 -15.70
CA ILE A 512 -27.25 -25.21 -14.77
C ILE A 512 -28.48 -25.79 -15.47
N ALA A 513 -29.21 -24.98 -16.25
CA ALA A 513 -30.36 -25.44 -17.03
C ALA A 513 -29.98 -26.56 -18.02
N LEU A 514 -28.87 -26.43 -18.75
CA LEU A 514 -28.36 -27.50 -19.62
C LEU A 514 -28.02 -28.78 -18.87
N ALA A 515 -27.43 -28.67 -17.68
CA ALA A 515 -27.11 -29.83 -16.84
C ALA A 515 -28.36 -30.52 -16.27
N ALA A 516 -29.49 -29.79 -16.22
CA ALA A 516 -30.81 -30.30 -15.85
C ALA A 516 -31.69 -30.68 -17.06
N ASP A 517 -31.08 -30.80 -18.26
CA ASP A 517 -31.77 -31.09 -19.53
C ASP A 517 -32.85 -30.08 -19.94
N ASP A 518 -32.82 -28.86 -19.39
CA ASP A 518 -33.68 -27.73 -19.77
C ASP A 518 -33.00 -26.84 -20.83
N GLU A 519 -33.01 -27.33 -22.07
CA GLU A 519 -32.46 -26.59 -23.22
C GLU A 519 -33.23 -25.30 -23.53
N ALA A 520 -34.53 -25.25 -23.26
CA ALA A 520 -35.35 -24.08 -23.52
C ALA A 520 -35.01 -22.94 -22.53
N GLY A 521 -34.87 -23.27 -21.25
CA GLY A 521 -34.37 -22.34 -20.23
C GLY A 521 -32.95 -21.88 -20.52
N ALA A 522 -32.06 -22.81 -20.90
CA ALA A 522 -30.69 -22.45 -21.30
C ALA A 522 -30.64 -21.48 -22.48
N LEU A 523 -31.44 -21.71 -23.52
CA LEU A 523 -31.54 -20.80 -24.66
C LEU A 523 -32.00 -19.41 -24.23
N SER A 524 -33.04 -19.33 -23.39
CA SER A 524 -33.56 -18.07 -22.86
C SER A 524 -32.50 -17.28 -22.11
N PHE A 525 -31.72 -17.94 -21.25
CA PHE A 525 -30.62 -17.29 -20.53
C PHE A 525 -29.47 -16.85 -21.45
N PHE A 526 -29.07 -17.66 -22.44
CA PHE A 526 -28.06 -17.21 -23.41
C PHE A 526 -28.54 -15.99 -24.21
N GLN A 527 -29.81 -15.98 -24.63
CA GLN A 527 -30.41 -14.83 -25.32
C GLN A 527 -30.44 -13.59 -24.42
N MET A 528 -30.76 -13.75 -23.15
CA MET A 528 -30.72 -12.67 -22.16
C MET A 528 -29.31 -12.08 -22.03
N GLY A 529 -28.28 -12.93 -21.90
CA GLY A 529 -26.88 -12.49 -21.83
C GLY A 529 -26.43 -11.76 -23.10
N PHE A 530 -26.78 -12.30 -24.28
CA PHE A 530 -26.45 -11.67 -25.56
C PHE A 530 -27.14 -10.30 -25.72
N ASN A 531 -28.44 -10.21 -25.45
CA ASN A 531 -29.19 -8.96 -25.53
C ASN A 531 -28.66 -7.91 -24.54
N THR A 532 -28.31 -8.33 -23.32
CA THR A 532 -27.73 -7.45 -22.30
C THR A 532 -26.41 -6.84 -22.76
N ALA A 533 -25.54 -7.64 -23.42
CA ALA A 533 -24.29 -7.12 -23.97
C ALA A 533 -24.53 -6.07 -25.08
N LEU A 534 -25.48 -6.33 -25.99
CA LEU A 534 -25.83 -5.37 -27.04
C LEU A 534 -26.44 -4.08 -26.48
N GLU A 535 -27.20 -4.18 -25.40
CA GLU A 535 -27.77 -3.02 -24.73
C GLU A 535 -26.69 -2.20 -24.01
N ALA A 536 -25.80 -2.84 -23.27
CA ALA A 536 -24.67 -2.18 -22.62
C ALA A 536 -23.76 -1.45 -23.63
N ALA A 537 -23.53 -2.04 -24.80
CA ALA A 537 -22.77 -1.43 -25.89
C ALA A 537 -23.40 -0.14 -26.46
N ARG A 538 -24.70 0.08 -26.25
CA ARG A 538 -25.42 1.30 -26.65
C ARG A 538 -25.49 2.36 -25.54
N GLY A 539 -24.92 2.08 -24.37
CA GLY A 539 -24.88 3.01 -23.25
C GLY A 539 -24.11 4.29 -23.58
N ASN A 540 -24.41 5.38 -22.87
CA ASN A 540 -23.72 6.65 -23.07
C ASN A 540 -22.25 6.52 -22.60
N PRO A 541 -21.25 6.82 -23.45
CA PRO A 541 -19.84 6.78 -23.07
C PRO A 541 -19.50 7.59 -21.81
N GLY A 542 -20.23 8.69 -21.56
CA GLY A 542 -20.04 9.48 -20.34
C GLY A 542 -20.19 8.66 -19.05
N ASP A 543 -21.07 7.66 -19.03
CA ASP A 543 -21.42 6.87 -17.84
C ASP A 543 -20.37 5.79 -17.47
N PHE A 544 -19.38 5.56 -18.33
CA PHE A 544 -18.36 4.52 -18.10
C PHE A 544 -16.95 4.86 -18.59
N ALA A 545 -16.81 5.59 -19.71
CA ALA A 545 -15.53 5.93 -20.32
C ALA A 545 -15.07 7.36 -20.02
N GLY A 546 -15.95 8.23 -19.50
CA GLY A 546 -15.64 9.65 -19.28
C GLY A 546 -15.62 10.45 -20.59
N SER A 547 -14.83 11.53 -20.61
CA SER A 547 -14.64 12.39 -21.79
C SER A 547 -13.25 12.18 -22.39
N ILE A 548 -12.98 12.84 -23.53
CA ILE A 548 -11.64 12.82 -24.14
C ILE A 548 -10.64 13.58 -23.25
N GLU A 549 -11.11 14.63 -22.58
CA GLU A 549 -10.32 15.49 -21.71
C GLU A 549 -10.08 14.85 -20.33
N ALA A 550 -11.00 14.00 -19.88
CA ALA A 550 -10.94 13.30 -18.60
C ALA A 550 -11.45 11.85 -18.73
N PRO A 551 -10.64 10.95 -19.35
CA PRO A 551 -11.05 9.57 -19.57
C PRO A 551 -11.03 8.76 -18.28
N ILE A 552 -11.99 7.84 -18.13
CA ILE A 552 -12.00 6.82 -17.09
C ILE A 552 -11.15 5.64 -17.59
N PRO A 553 -9.96 5.38 -17.01
CA PRO A 553 -8.94 4.52 -17.63
C PRO A 553 -9.37 3.07 -17.88
N PHE A 554 -10.32 2.56 -17.09
CA PHE A 554 -10.79 1.18 -17.17
C PHE A 554 -12.08 1.01 -17.99
N GLY A 555 -12.82 2.08 -18.27
CA GLY A 555 -14.18 1.99 -18.82
C GLY A 555 -14.31 1.21 -20.12
N LEU A 556 -13.45 1.50 -21.09
CA LEU A 556 -13.44 0.81 -22.39
C LEU A 556 -12.94 -0.63 -22.29
N ALA A 557 -11.99 -0.92 -21.39
CA ALA A 557 -11.49 -2.27 -21.17
C ALA A 557 -12.59 -3.17 -20.60
N GLU A 558 -13.35 -2.66 -19.61
CA GLU A 558 -14.49 -3.36 -19.01
C GLU A 558 -15.63 -3.54 -20.02
N LEU A 559 -15.90 -2.56 -20.88
CA LEU A 559 -16.86 -2.73 -21.98
C LEU A 559 -16.39 -3.81 -22.98
N GLY A 560 -15.08 -3.92 -23.22
CA GLY A 560 -14.49 -5.02 -23.97
C GLY A 560 -14.84 -6.39 -23.38
N GLU A 561 -14.77 -6.53 -22.05
CA GLU A 561 -15.19 -7.76 -21.36
C GLU A 561 -16.69 -8.03 -21.50
N VAL A 562 -17.55 -7.02 -21.40
CA VAL A 562 -19.00 -7.14 -21.69
C VAL A 562 -19.24 -7.74 -23.08
N MET A 563 -18.54 -7.25 -24.09
CA MET A 563 -18.68 -7.73 -25.48
C MET A 563 -18.19 -9.17 -25.65
N ASP A 564 -17.06 -9.54 -25.03
CA ASP A 564 -16.52 -10.90 -25.06
C ASP A 564 -17.47 -11.90 -24.38
N MET A 565 -18.11 -11.50 -23.28
CA MET A 565 -19.11 -12.31 -22.61
C MET A 565 -20.38 -12.48 -23.46
N GLY A 566 -20.86 -11.39 -24.09
CA GLY A 566 -21.97 -11.45 -25.05
C GLY A 566 -21.67 -12.35 -26.25
N SER A 567 -20.43 -12.33 -26.75
CA SER A 567 -19.98 -13.22 -27.83
C SER A 567 -20.08 -14.69 -27.43
N GLN A 568 -19.71 -15.06 -26.21
CA GLN A 568 -19.86 -16.44 -25.71
C GLN A 568 -21.33 -16.87 -25.71
N CYS A 569 -22.25 -15.99 -25.27
CA CYS A 569 -23.68 -16.24 -25.35
C CYS A 569 -24.16 -16.43 -26.81
N ALA A 570 -23.72 -15.58 -27.75
CA ALA A 570 -24.06 -15.71 -29.16
C ALA A 570 -23.60 -17.05 -29.77
N VAL A 571 -22.36 -17.45 -29.46
CA VAL A 571 -21.80 -18.72 -29.93
C VAL A 571 -22.52 -19.91 -29.32
N ALA A 572 -22.91 -19.82 -28.03
CA ALA A 572 -23.73 -20.84 -27.37
C ALA A 572 -25.10 -21.00 -28.04
N ILE A 573 -25.78 -19.89 -28.37
CA ILE A 573 -27.06 -19.92 -29.11
C ILE A 573 -26.88 -20.62 -30.47
N ALA A 574 -25.87 -20.22 -31.24
CA ALA A 574 -25.62 -20.76 -32.58
C ALA A 574 -25.25 -22.26 -32.57
N ASN A 575 -24.62 -22.75 -31.49
CA ASN A 575 -24.18 -24.12 -31.36
C ASN A 575 -25.06 -24.96 -30.42
N LEU A 576 -26.18 -24.44 -29.91
CA LEU A 576 -27.04 -25.17 -28.96
C LEU A 576 -27.49 -26.55 -29.49
N PRO A 577 -27.85 -26.72 -30.78
CA PRO A 577 -28.17 -28.06 -31.32
C PRO A 577 -27.04 -29.09 -31.20
N LEU A 578 -25.78 -28.64 -31.02
CA LEU A 578 -24.62 -29.50 -30.79
C LEU A 578 -24.66 -30.12 -29.39
N TRP A 579 -25.30 -29.48 -28.40
CA TRP A 579 -25.44 -30.00 -27.04
C TRP A 579 -26.05 -31.41 -27.04
N ARG A 580 -27.16 -31.62 -27.76
CA ARG A 580 -27.80 -32.94 -27.88
C ARG A 580 -26.94 -34.00 -28.56
N ARG A 581 -26.13 -33.59 -29.54
CA ARG A 581 -25.40 -34.51 -30.42
C ARG A 581 -24.00 -34.86 -29.90
N ALA A 582 -23.33 -33.88 -29.30
CA ALA A 582 -21.96 -33.99 -28.82
C ALA A 582 -21.70 -32.94 -27.71
N PRO A 583 -22.19 -33.16 -26.47
CA PRO A 583 -22.00 -32.23 -25.35
C PRO A 583 -20.53 -31.85 -25.11
N SER A 584 -19.61 -32.80 -25.32
CA SER A 584 -18.16 -32.60 -25.17
C SER A 584 -17.57 -31.63 -26.19
N ALA A 585 -18.20 -31.46 -27.36
CA ALA A 585 -17.77 -30.53 -28.41
C ALA A 585 -18.40 -29.14 -28.28
N PHE A 586 -19.42 -28.99 -27.43
CA PHE A 586 -20.13 -27.72 -27.23
C PHE A 586 -19.27 -26.68 -26.50
N TRP A 587 -18.79 -27.01 -25.29
CA TRP A 587 -18.04 -26.04 -24.46
C TRP A 587 -16.75 -25.49 -25.08
N PRO A 588 -15.92 -26.30 -25.79
CA PRO A 588 -14.76 -25.78 -26.51
C PRO A 588 -15.12 -24.73 -27.57
N ARG A 589 -16.31 -24.82 -28.18
CA ARG A 589 -16.78 -23.81 -29.14
C ARG A 589 -17.30 -22.56 -28.47
N VAL A 590 -18.00 -22.69 -27.34
CA VAL A 590 -18.54 -21.56 -26.58
C VAL A 590 -17.42 -20.70 -25.97
N ASN A 591 -16.33 -21.33 -25.53
CA ASN A 591 -15.18 -20.65 -24.93
C ASN A 591 -14.38 -19.86 -25.97
N THR A 592 -14.86 -18.66 -26.30
CA THR A 592 -14.29 -17.78 -27.33
C THR A 592 -13.61 -16.53 -26.76
N LYS A 593 -13.23 -16.50 -25.47
CA LYS A 593 -12.58 -15.33 -24.85
C LYS A 593 -11.37 -14.88 -25.70
N ARG A 594 -11.43 -13.66 -26.25
CA ARG A 594 -10.41 -13.11 -27.16
C ARG A 594 -9.51 -12.09 -26.47
N PHE A 595 -10.00 -11.38 -25.43
CA PHE A 595 -9.16 -10.48 -24.66
C PHE A 595 -8.23 -11.23 -23.71
N GLY A 596 -7.14 -11.77 -24.26
CA GLY A 596 -5.90 -11.97 -23.53
C GLY A 596 -5.13 -10.66 -23.44
N LEU A 597 -5.57 -9.71 -22.59
CA LEU A 597 -4.83 -8.46 -22.32
C LEU A 597 -3.36 -8.70 -21.97
N LEU A 598 -3.04 -9.90 -21.45
CA LEU A 598 -1.69 -10.35 -21.13
C LEU A 598 -0.71 -10.29 -22.31
N THR A 599 -1.08 -10.69 -23.54
CA THR A 599 -0.13 -10.74 -24.66
C THR A 599 0.15 -9.36 -25.27
N TRP A 600 -0.86 -8.49 -25.34
CA TRP A 600 -0.69 -7.12 -25.86
C TRP A 600 0.04 -6.21 -24.86
N ASN A 601 -0.27 -6.30 -23.56
CA ASN A 601 0.44 -5.53 -22.53
C ASN A 601 1.92 -5.93 -22.46
N GLN A 602 2.24 -7.22 -22.58
CA GLN A 602 3.64 -7.67 -22.63
C GLN A 602 4.38 -7.11 -23.85
N ALA A 603 3.76 -7.07 -25.02
CA ALA A 603 4.35 -6.48 -26.21
C ALA A 603 4.57 -4.97 -26.05
N ILE A 604 3.59 -4.24 -25.52
CA ILE A 604 3.70 -2.79 -25.24
C ILE A 604 4.78 -2.50 -24.19
N GLU A 605 4.90 -3.30 -23.13
CA GLU A 605 5.95 -3.11 -22.13
C GLU A 605 7.35 -3.30 -22.74
N GLN A 606 7.52 -4.30 -23.60
CA GLN A 606 8.76 -4.54 -24.34
C GLN A 606 9.08 -3.38 -25.29
N GLU A 607 8.09 -2.90 -26.05
CA GLU A 607 8.22 -1.76 -26.94
C GLU A 607 8.51 -0.46 -26.19
N ASN A 608 7.85 -0.22 -25.06
CA ASN A 608 8.10 0.94 -24.19
C ASN A 608 9.50 0.89 -23.57
N ALA A 609 9.98 -0.29 -23.17
CA ALA A 609 11.35 -0.46 -22.70
C ALA A 609 12.36 -0.15 -23.81
N ALA A 610 12.11 -0.61 -25.03
CA ALA A 610 12.92 -0.31 -26.20
C ALA A 610 12.90 1.18 -26.55
N LEU A 611 11.73 1.82 -26.51
CA LEU A 611 11.56 3.25 -26.77
C LEU A 611 12.27 4.09 -25.71
N ARG A 612 12.12 3.76 -24.42
CA ARG A 612 12.85 4.42 -23.32
C ARG A 612 14.37 4.30 -23.52
N HIS A 613 14.84 3.15 -23.97
CA HIS A 613 16.26 2.93 -24.29
C HIS A 613 16.72 3.78 -25.49
N GLN A 614 15.91 3.85 -26.56
CA GLN A 614 16.20 4.67 -27.73
C GLN A 614 16.18 6.16 -27.42
N LEU A 615 15.19 6.64 -26.67
CA LEU A 615 15.10 8.04 -26.25
C LEU A 615 16.26 8.42 -25.34
N ARG A 616 16.67 7.54 -24.41
CA ARG A 616 17.89 7.73 -23.60
C ARG A 616 19.17 7.79 -24.44
N LYS A 617 19.26 6.99 -25.51
CA LYS A 617 20.38 7.05 -26.47
C LYS A 617 20.35 8.30 -27.34
N ALA A 618 19.17 8.77 -27.73
CA ALA A 618 18.99 9.97 -28.55
C ALA A 618 19.27 11.24 -27.73
N SER A 619 18.91 11.28 -26.45
CA SER A 619 19.27 12.37 -25.52
C SER A 619 20.75 12.37 -25.12
N ALA A 620 21.48 11.29 -25.41
CA ALA A 620 22.91 11.14 -25.13
C ALA A 620 23.80 11.44 -26.34
N ARG A 621 23.23 11.63 -27.53
CA ARG A 621 23.88 12.18 -28.73
C ARG A 621 23.59 13.67 -28.81
#